data_AF-A0A416W4X8-F1
#
_entry.id   AF-A0A416W4X8-F1
#
_cell.length_a   1.000
_cell.length_b   1.000
_cell.length_c   1.000
_cell.angle_alpha   90.00
_cell.angle_beta   90.00
_cell.angle_gamma   90.00
#
_symmetry.space_group_name_H-M   'P 1'
#
loop_
_entity.id
_entity.type
_entity.pdbx_description
1 polymer ?
#
loop_
_entity_poly.entity_id
_entity_poly.type
_entity_poly.pdbx_seq_one_letter_code
_entity_poly.pdbx_strand_id
1 'polypeptide(L)'
;MKIDNRDIVTMREKYPTLKIIEHEKEYIFTGEFDLDHIYNDVRLTGKFNLEITVLGDSSSQIPVVKEVSNRIDKNYPHRYDDGQLCLASDFELKMYFSQNTGISSFVDMYIVPYLYTYRYYEEYGIYPFGERSHGIMGDLEYIKELFNVKEWGQVFDIMHFIANSSYRGHLLCPCGSGKRLRNCHGDILMKVMNAGLKTECKEILIELKRIYDRKGN
;
A
#
# COMPACT_ATOMS: atom_id res chain seq x y z
N MET A 1 2.22 -12.64 -3.86
CA MET A 1 1.98 -12.62 -5.32
C MET A 1 2.85 -13.68 -5.99
N LYS A 2 2.42 -14.29 -7.09
CA LYS A 2 3.29 -15.15 -7.91
C LYS A 2 3.44 -14.50 -9.29
N ILE A 3 4.68 -14.21 -9.69
CA ILE A 3 4.97 -13.70 -11.03
C ILE A 3 4.79 -14.84 -12.03
N ASP A 4 4.05 -14.58 -13.10
CA ASP A 4 3.89 -15.52 -14.21
C ASP A 4 4.48 -14.96 -15.53
N ASN A 5 4.41 -15.76 -16.60
CA ASN A 5 4.95 -15.33 -17.89
C ASN A 5 4.23 -14.11 -18.48
N ARG A 6 2.95 -13.90 -18.15
CA ARG A 6 2.19 -12.73 -18.61
C ARG A 6 2.70 -11.46 -17.92
N ASP A 7 3.02 -11.54 -16.63
CA ASP A 7 3.67 -10.44 -15.90
C ASP A 7 5.01 -10.07 -16.54
N ILE A 8 5.86 -11.06 -16.83
CA ILE A 8 7.18 -10.85 -17.46
C ILE A 8 7.04 -10.16 -18.82
N VAL A 9 6.14 -10.64 -19.68
CA VAL A 9 5.88 -10.04 -21.00
C VAL A 9 5.39 -8.60 -20.84
N THR A 10 4.39 -8.38 -19.97
CA THR A 10 3.82 -7.04 -19.76
C THR A 10 4.86 -6.05 -19.23
N MET A 11 5.73 -6.48 -18.32
CA MET A 11 6.81 -5.66 -17.78
C MET A 11 7.83 -5.28 -18.86
N ARG A 12 8.21 -6.23 -19.74
CA ARG A 12 9.14 -5.94 -20.86
C ARG A 12 8.55 -4.96 -21.87
N GLU A 13 7.25 -5.05 -22.13
CA GLU A 13 6.57 -4.15 -23.07
C GLU A 13 6.41 -2.74 -22.51
N LYS A 14 5.99 -2.61 -21.24
CA LYS A 14 5.75 -1.31 -20.61
C LYS A 14 7.03 -0.62 -20.12
N TYR A 15 7.99 -1.39 -19.60
CA TYR A 15 9.22 -0.86 -19.00
C TYR A 15 10.44 -1.58 -19.60
N PRO A 16 10.72 -1.37 -20.90
CA PRO A 16 11.74 -2.12 -21.64
C PRO A 16 13.18 -1.92 -21.14
N THR A 17 13.41 -0.85 -20.36
CA THR A 17 14.70 -0.54 -19.73
C THR A 17 14.95 -1.34 -18.46
N LEU A 18 13.91 -1.93 -17.86
CA LEU A 18 14.04 -2.82 -16.71
C LEU A 18 14.46 -4.22 -17.15
N LYS A 19 15.61 -4.65 -16.65
CA LYS A 19 16.07 -6.03 -16.74
C LYS A 19 15.28 -6.88 -15.76
N ILE A 20 15.00 -8.11 -16.15
CA ILE A 20 14.31 -9.09 -15.30
C ILE A 20 15.32 -10.18 -14.97
N ILE A 21 15.58 -10.35 -13.68
CA ILE A 21 16.44 -11.40 -13.13
C ILE A 21 15.55 -12.36 -12.36
N GLU A 22 15.60 -13.63 -12.72
CA GLU A 22 14.87 -14.69 -12.07
C GLU A 22 15.82 -15.52 -11.21
N HIS A 23 15.49 -15.66 -9.94
CA HIS A 23 16.14 -16.53 -8.98
C HIS A 23 15.13 -17.58 -8.48
N GLU A 24 15.61 -18.63 -7.81
CA GLU A 24 14.76 -19.75 -7.38
C GLU A 24 13.54 -19.34 -6.55
N LYS A 25 13.65 -18.23 -5.79
CA LYS A 25 12.61 -17.76 -4.86
C LYS A 25 12.24 -16.30 -5.02
N GLU A 26 12.74 -15.62 -6.05
CA GLU A 26 12.46 -14.20 -6.25
C GLU A 26 12.61 -13.78 -7.70
N TYR A 27 11.88 -12.73 -8.07
CA TYR A 27 12.04 -11.99 -9.30
C TYR A 27 12.50 -10.59 -8.97
N ILE A 28 13.54 -10.12 -9.65
CA ILE A 28 14.07 -8.77 -9.52
C ILE A 28 13.89 -8.06 -10.85
N PHE A 29 13.19 -6.93 -10.83
CA PHE A 29 13.10 -6.00 -11.95
C PHE A 29 14.01 -4.81 -11.65
N THR A 30 15.06 -4.62 -12.44
CA THR A 30 16.08 -3.62 -12.15
C THR A 30 16.59 -2.88 -13.38
N GLY A 31 16.78 -1.57 -13.28
CA GLY A 31 17.29 -0.75 -14.37
C GLY A 31 16.84 0.70 -14.28
N GLU A 32 17.10 1.43 -15.36
CA GLU A 32 16.63 2.80 -15.51
C GLU A 32 15.10 2.82 -15.65
N PHE A 33 14.45 3.77 -14.98
CA PHE A 33 13.03 4.03 -15.03
C PHE A 33 12.81 5.49 -15.42
N ASP A 34 12.20 5.70 -16.59
CA ASP A 34 11.82 7.01 -17.07
C ASP A 34 10.44 7.38 -16.52
N LEU A 35 10.40 8.37 -15.63
CA LEU A 35 9.18 9.03 -15.23
C LEU A 35 8.82 10.10 -16.27
N ASP A 36 7.62 10.02 -16.80
CA ASP A 36 6.96 11.06 -17.57
C ASP A 36 5.47 11.00 -17.25
N HIS A 37 5.01 11.89 -16.37
CA HIS A 37 3.65 11.83 -15.85
C HIS A 37 3.03 13.23 -15.70
N ILE A 38 1.72 13.31 -15.88
CA ILE A 38 0.93 14.54 -15.80
C ILE A 38 -0.15 14.38 -14.75
N TYR A 39 -0.20 15.30 -13.79
CA TYR A 39 -1.28 15.39 -12.81
C TYR A 39 -1.66 16.86 -12.59
N ASN A 40 -2.96 17.17 -12.66
CA ASN A 40 -3.52 18.52 -12.56
C ASN A 40 -2.74 19.56 -13.40
N ASP A 41 -2.56 19.26 -14.69
CA ASP A 41 -1.85 20.09 -15.68
C ASP A 41 -0.34 20.32 -15.41
N VAL A 42 0.21 19.72 -14.37
CA VAL A 42 1.66 19.72 -14.09
C VAL A 42 2.28 18.46 -14.69
N ARG A 43 3.21 18.63 -15.63
CA ARG A 43 4.01 17.54 -16.19
C ARG A 43 5.37 17.49 -15.50
N LEU A 44 5.70 16.36 -14.91
CA LEU A 44 7.02 16.13 -14.33
C LEU A 44 7.70 14.94 -15.00
N THR A 45 8.99 15.11 -15.24
CA THR A 45 9.86 14.07 -15.78
C THR A 45 11.01 13.77 -14.83
N GLY A 46 11.60 12.59 -14.97
CA GLY A 46 12.75 12.17 -14.18
C GLY A 46 13.31 10.82 -14.63
N LYS A 47 14.57 10.57 -14.30
CA LYS A 47 15.22 9.28 -14.47
C LYS A 47 15.63 8.74 -13.10
N PHE A 48 15.32 7.48 -12.84
CA PHE A 48 15.62 6.79 -11.59
C PHE A 48 16.21 5.42 -11.91
N ASN A 49 17.07 4.87 -11.05
CA ASN A 49 17.43 3.47 -11.15
C ASN A 49 16.69 2.72 -10.07
N LEU A 50 15.79 1.82 -10.47
CA LEU A 50 14.96 1.07 -9.54
C LEU A 50 15.45 -0.37 -9.40
N GLU A 51 15.19 -0.93 -8.24
CA GLU A 51 15.19 -2.36 -7.97
C GLU A 51 13.84 -2.70 -7.33
N ILE A 52 13.07 -3.56 -8.00
CA ILE A 52 11.77 -4.06 -7.56
C ILE A 52 11.92 -5.55 -7.32
N THR A 53 11.86 -5.96 -6.06
CA THR A 53 12.05 -7.35 -5.64
C THR A 53 10.72 -7.97 -5.24
N VAL A 54 10.37 -9.08 -5.88
CA VAL A 54 9.16 -9.86 -5.62
C VAL A 54 9.54 -11.27 -5.17
N LEU A 55 9.18 -11.62 -3.93
CA LEU A 55 9.41 -12.96 -3.40
C LEU A 55 8.40 -13.96 -3.98
N GLY A 56 8.88 -15.03 -4.61
CA GLY A 56 8.10 -16.01 -5.37
C GLY A 56 7.25 -16.98 -4.54
N ASP A 57 7.56 -17.13 -3.25
CA ASP A 57 7.01 -18.21 -2.41
C ASP A 57 5.91 -17.78 -1.42
N SER A 58 5.38 -16.55 -1.52
CA SER A 58 4.30 -16.15 -0.60
C SER A 58 3.28 -15.21 -1.24
N SER A 59 2.02 -15.64 -1.19
CA SER A 59 0.87 -14.90 -1.67
C SER A 59 0.70 -13.53 -1.00
N SER A 60 1.33 -13.31 0.16
CA SER A 60 1.13 -12.15 1.03
C SER A 60 2.29 -11.14 1.09
N GLN A 61 3.37 -11.34 0.34
CA GLN A 61 4.51 -10.41 0.38
C GLN A 61 4.31 -9.25 -0.61
N ILE A 62 4.49 -8.05 -0.07
CA ILE A 62 4.49 -6.78 -0.79
C ILE A 62 5.86 -6.67 -1.49
N PRO A 63 5.92 -6.27 -2.77
CA PRO A 63 7.20 -6.01 -3.43
C PRO A 63 8.01 -4.96 -2.70
N VAL A 64 9.31 -5.22 -2.54
CA VAL A 64 10.25 -4.24 -1.99
C VAL A 64 10.77 -3.41 -3.16
N VAL A 65 10.69 -2.09 -3.05
CA VAL A 65 11.17 -1.17 -4.08
C VAL A 65 12.25 -0.28 -3.49
N LYS A 66 13.38 -0.18 -4.19
CA LYS A 66 14.49 0.72 -3.84
C LYS A 66 14.88 1.56 -5.05
N GLU A 67 15.27 2.80 -4.78
CA GLU A 67 16.01 3.62 -5.74
C GLU A 67 17.51 3.46 -5.43
N VAL A 68 18.28 2.98 -6.40
CA VAL A 68 19.66 2.48 -6.19
C VAL A 68 20.74 3.41 -6.73
N SER A 69 20.40 4.55 -7.34
CA SER A 69 21.38 5.55 -7.80
C SER A 69 21.62 6.70 -6.82
N ASN A 70 20.92 6.75 -5.69
CA ASN A 70 20.87 7.89 -4.77
C ASN A 70 20.26 9.15 -5.39
N ARG A 71 19.34 8.98 -6.36
CA ARG A 71 18.56 10.08 -6.94
C ARG A 71 17.52 10.62 -5.97
N ILE A 72 16.99 9.76 -5.11
CA ILE A 72 16.07 10.15 -4.03
C ILE A 72 16.89 10.50 -2.79
N ASP A 73 16.69 11.71 -2.26
CA ASP A 73 17.39 12.18 -1.07
C ASP A 73 17.17 11.22 0.12
N LYS A 74 18.24 10.94 0.86
CA LYS A 74 18.19 10.04 2.02
C LYS A 74 17.33 10.58 3.17
N ASN A 75 17.15 11.89 3.23
CA ASN A 75 16.32 12.58 4.21
C ASN A 75 14.87 12.76 3.72
N TYR A 76 14.51 12.24 2.55
CA TYR A 76 13.12 12.26 2.09
C TYR A 76 12.25 11.40 3.04
N PRO A 77 11.18 11.95 3.64
CA PRO A 77 10.42 11.26 4.69
C PRO A 77 9.86 9.90 4.27
N HIS A 78 9.47 9.75 3.01
CA HIS A 78 8.89 8.50 2.49
C HIS A 78 9.92 7.50 1.98
N ARG A 79 11.12 7.50 2.56
CA ARG A 79 12.19 6.55 2.32
C ARG A 79 12.70 5.99 3.65
N TYR A 80 12.66 4.68 3.81
CA TYR A 80 13.16 4.01 5.02
C TYR A 80 14.70 4.03 5.08
N ASP A 81 15.26 3.81 6.28
CA ASP A 81 16.70 3.82 6.54
C ASP A 81 17.47 2.82 5.66
N ASP A 82 16.86 1.66 5.37
CA ASP A 82 17.43 0.62 4.53
C ASP A 82 17.31 0.91 3.02
N GLY A 83 16.74 2.06 2.66
CA GLY A 83 16.53 2.53 1.30
C GLY A 83 15.25 2.05 0.63
N GLN A 84 14.40 1.27 1.32
CA GLN A 84 13.08 0.92 0.80
C GLN A 84 12.19 2.17 0.68
N LEU A 85 11.42 2.25 -0.39
CA LEU A 85 10.45 3.32 -0.61
C LEU A 85 9.15 3.02 0.14
N CYS A 86 8.62 3.99 0.89
CA CYS A 86 7.31 3.91 1.53
C CYS A 86 6.24 4.28 0.50
N LEU A 87 5.77 3.29 -0.26
CA LEU A 87 4.86 3.52 -1.38
C LEU A 87 3.40 3.76 -0.95
N ALA A 88 2.97 3.06 0.11
CA ALA A 88 1.66 3.17 0.75
C ALA A 88 1.71 2.41 2.09
N SER A 89 0.59 2.41 2.83
CA SER A 89 0.47 1.61 4.05
C SER A 89 0.45 0.10 3.72
N ASP A 90 0.94 -0.73 4.62
CA ASP A 90 0.97 -2.19 4.41
C ASP A 90 -0.45 -2.75 4.24
N PHE A 91 -1.42 -2.22 4.99
CA PHE A 91 -2.82 -2.60 4.85
C PHE A 91 -3.37 -2.28 3.45
N GLU A 92 -3.04 -1.11 2.91
CA GLU A 92 -3.41 -0.73 1.54
C GLU A 92 -2.77 -1.66 0.51
N LEU A 93 -1.47 -1.91 0.61
CA LEU A 93 -0.75 -2.74 -0.35
C LEU A 93 -1.27 -4.19 -0.34
N LYS A 94 -1.56 -4.75 0.84
CA LYS A 94 -2.20 -6.07 0.95
C LYS A 94 -3.62 -6.06 0.38
N MET A 95 -4.41 -5.02 0.64
CA MET A 95 -5.73 -4.84 0.02
C MET A 95 -5.63 -4.83 -1.50
N TYR A 96 -4.65 -4.10 -2.05
CA TYR A 96 -4.41 -4.02 -3.48
C TYR A 96 -4.06 -5.39 -4.08
N PHE A 97 -3.10 -6.10 -3.50
CA PHE A 97 -2.66 -7.41 -4.01
C PHE A 97 -3.68 -8.54 -3.80
N SER A 98 -4.63 -8.36 -2.89
CA SER A 98 -5.76 -9.30 -2.76
C SER A 98 -6.77 -9.21 -3.91
N GLN A 99 -6.82 -8.05 -4.58
CA GLN A 99 -7.77 -7.74 -5.65
C GLN A 99 -7.10 -7.69 -7.03
N ASN A 100 -5.78 -7.52 -7.05
CA ASN A 100 -4.98 -7.36 -8.26
C ASN A 100 -3.72 -8.21 -8.15
N THR A 101 -3.32 -8.87 -9.24
CA THR A 101 -2.13 -9.74 -9.24
C THR A 101 -1.00 -9.23 -10.12
N GLY A 102 -1.22 -8.15 -10.88
CA GLY A 102 -0.27 -7.67 -11.88
C GLY A 102 0.84 -6.82 -11.27
N ILE A 103 2.10 -7.21 -11.49
CA ILE A 103 3.25 -6.39 -11.09
C ILE A 103 3.30 -5.07 -11.87
N SER A 104 2.93 -5.07 -13.15
CA SER A 104 2.90 -3.86 -13.97
C SER A 104 1.87 -2.84 -13.48
N SER A 105 0.69 -3.30 -13.05
CA SER A 105 -0.30 -2.40 -12.47
C SER A 105 0.15 -1.89 -11.10
N PHE A 106 0.93 -2.66 -10.34
CA PHE A 106 1.55 -2.15 -9.11
C PHE A 106 2.54 -1.02 -9.40
N VAL A 107 3.35 -1.15 -10.45
CA VAL A 107 4.24 -0.06 -10.89
C VAL A 107 3.43 1.20 -11.23
N ASP A 108 2.39 1.06 -12.06
CA ASP A 108 1.53 2.18 -12.45
C ASP A 108 0.79 2.83 -11.26
N MET A 109 0.34 2.04 -10.30
CA MET A 109 -0.50 2.52 -9.18
C MET A 109 0.29 3.05 -7.98
N TYR A 110 1.52 2.56 -7.76
CA TYR A 110 2.29 2.90 -6.56
C TYR A 110 3.66 3.48 -6.86
N ILE A 111 4.42 2.92 -7.81
CA ILE A 111 5.77 3.41 -8.10
C ILE A 111 5.72 4.72 -8.87
N VAL A 112 4.91 4.80 -9.94
CA VAL A 112 4.79 6.03 -10.74
C VAL A 112 4.29 7.20 -9.90
N PRO A 113 3.20 7.09 -9.10
CA PRO A 113 2.74 8.18 -8.25
C PRO A 113 3.74 8.55 -7.15
N TYR A 114 4.48 7.58 -6.61
CA TYR A 114 5.54 7.86 -5.64
C TYR A 114 6.67 8.70 -6.25
N LEU A 115 7.18 8.30 -7.42
CA LEU A 115 8.26 9.04 -8.11
C LEU A 115 7.77 10.43 -8.56
N TYR A 116 6.53 10.54 -9.01
CA TYR A 116 5.91 11.82 -9.31
C TYR A 116 5.80 12.71 -8.07
N THR A 117 5.33 12.15 -6.95
CA THR A 117 5.22 12.85 -5.66
C THR A 117 6.58 13.35 -5.19
N TYR A 118 7.63 12.54 -5.32
CA TYR A 118 8.99 12.94 -5.00
C TYR A 118 9.45 14.12 -5.87
N ARG A 119 9.26 14.05 -7.20
CA ARG A 119 9.61 15.16 -8.12
C ARG A 119 8.80 16.42 -7.81
N TYR A 120 7.53 16.27 -7.47
CA TYR A 120 6.65 17.38 -7.12
C TYR A 120 7.10 18.04 -5.80
N TYR A 121 7.47 17.22 -4.81
CA TYR A 121 8.02 17.70 -3.55
C TYR A 121 9.37 18.42 -3.75
N GLU A 122 10.25 17.91 -4.60
CA GLU A 122 11.52 18.59 -4.94
C GLU A 122 11.29 19.98 -5.56
N GLU A 123 10.25 20.14 -6.37
CA GLU A 123 9.98 21.37 -7.10
C GLU A 123 9.13 22.39 -6.31
N TYR A 124 8.17 21.91 -5.53
CA TYR A 124 7.15 22.73 -4.87
C TYR A 124 7.16 22.65 -3.34
N GLY A 125 7.88 21.70 -2.75
CA GLY A 125 7.94 21.50 -1.30
C GLY A 125 6.64 21.00 -0.65
N ILE A 126 5.69 20.49 -1.45
CA ILE A 126 4.40 19.98 -0.99
C ILE A 126 4.06 18.64 -1.67
N TYR A 127 3.13 17.91 -1.08
CA TYR A 127 2.68 16.60 -1.59
C TYR A 127 1.38 16.76 -2.38
N PRO A 128 1.36 16.44 -3.69
CA PRO A 128 0.21 16.71 -4.56
C PRO A 128 -1.04 15.87 -4.21
N PHE A 129 -0.86 14.76 -3.50
CA PHE A 129 -1.93 13.84 -3.09
C PHE A 129 -2.23 13.88 -1.59
N GLY A 130 -1.58 14.78 -0.84
CA GLY A 130 -1.49 14.68 0.62
C GLY A 130 -0.52 13.59 1.06
N GLU A 131 -0.55 13.28 2.36
CA GLU A 131 0.34 12.30 2.99
C GLU A 131 -0.41 11.44 4.01
N ARG A 132 0.08 10.22 4.20
CA ARG A 132 -0.25 9.38 5.36
C ARG A 132 0.97 9.19 6.24
N SER A 133 0.71 8.97 7.52
CA SER A 133 1.69 8.65 8.54
C SER A 133 2.38 7.30 8.24
N HIS A 134 3.58 7.11 8.78
CA HIS A 134 4.26 5.81 8.69
C HIS A 134 3.65 4.75 9.61
N GLY A 135 3.81 3.48 9.22
CA GLY A 135 3.47 2.31 10.04
C GLY A 135 1.97 2.24 10.38
N ILE A 136 1.68 1.81 11.63
CA ILE A 136 0.31 1.54 12.09
C ILE A 136 -0.61 2.75 11.91
N MET A 137 -0.11 3.97 12.12
CA MET A 137 -0.95 5.17 11.96
C MET A 137 -1.42 5.34 10.51
N GLY A 138 -0.54 5.07 9.53
CA GLY A 138 -0.92 5.07 8.12
C GLY A 138 -1.95 4.00 7.77
N ASP A 139 -1.87 2.82 8.41
CA ASP A 139 -2.90 1.78 8.24
C ASP A 139 -4.26 2.23 8.80
N LEU A 140 -4.27 2.91 9.96
CA LEU A 140 -5.51 3.44 10.55
C LEU A 140 -6.11 4.55 9.68
N GLU A 141 -5.28 5.45 9.15
CA GLU A 141 -5.69 6.50 8.20
C GLU A 141 -6.28 5.89 6.92
N TYR A 142 -5.63 4.85 6.37
CA TYR A 142 -6.16 4.14 5.20
C TYR A 142 -7.52 3.47 5.51
N ILE A 143 -7.67 2.77 6.63
CA ILE A 143 -8.95 2.14 7.01
C ILE A 143 -10.04 3.22 7.19
N LYS A 144 -9.68 4.34 7.80
CA LYS A 144 -10.59 5.47 8.00
C LYS A 144 -11.14 6.00 6.67
N GLU A 145 -10.27 6.19 5.68
CA GLU A 145 -10.62 6.62 4.33
C GLU A 145 -11.42 5.54 3.59
N LEU A 146 -10.95 4.29 3.64
CA LEU A 146 -11.56 3.14 2.97
C LEU A 146 -13.03 2.93 3.38
N PHE A 147 -13.33 3.10 4.68
CA PHE A 147 -14.68 3.01 5.21
C PHE A 147 -15.41 4.36 5.26
N ASN A 148 -14.77 5.45 4.83
CA ASN A 148 -15.30 6.81 4.84
C ASN A 148 -15.92 7.19 6.21
N VAL A 149 -15.18 6.93 7.28
CA VAL A 149 -15.60 7.23 8.66
C VAL A 149 -14.87 8.43 9.24
N LYS A 150 -15.51 9.17 10.16
CA LYS A 150 -15.02 10.46 10.66
C LYS A 150 -14.33 10.39 12.02
N GLU A 151 -14.71 9.45 12.86
CA GLU A 151 -14.17 9.33 14.21
C GLU A 151 -13.24 8.13 14.32
N TRP A 152 -12.16 8.26 15.09
CA TRP A 152 -11.23 7.15 15.35
C TRP A 152 -11.92 5.98 16.04
N GLY A 153 -12.90 6.23 16.92
CA GLY A 153 -13.72 5.18 17.53
C GLY A 153 -14.38 4.27 16.50
N GLN A 154 -14.85 4.82 15.37
CA GLN A 154 -15.45 4.02 14.29
C GLN A 154 -14.42 3.12 13.61
N VAL A 155 -13.18 3.60 13.44
CA VAL A 155 -12.07 2.80 12.89
C VAL A 155 -11.79 1.62 13.82
N PHE A 156 -11.69 1.86 15.13
CA PHE A 156 -11.51 0.82 16.14
C PHE A 156 -12.63 -0.21 16.14
N ASP A 157 -13.89 0.23 16.09
CA ASP A 157 -15.06 -0.67 16.05
C ASP A 157 -15.05 -1.54 14.79
N ILE A 158 -14.72 -0.96 13.63
CA ILE A 158 -14.59 -1.69 12.36
C ILE A 158 -13.46 -2.72 12.44
N MET A 159 -12.28 -2.33 12.91
CA MET A 159 -11.14 -3.23 13.07
C MET A 159 -11.45 -4.36 14.04
N HIS A 160 -12.08 -4.05 15.17
CA HIS A 160 -12.49 -5.04 16.16
C HIS A 160 -13.50 -6.03 15.56
N PHE A 161 -14.44 -5.55 14.74
CA PHE A 161 -15.36 -6.41 14.01
C PHE A 161 -14.62 -7.34 13.03
N ILE A 162 -13.70 -6.80 12.21
CA ILE A 162 -12.91 -7.61 11.25
C ILE A 162 -12.09 -8.68 11.97
N ALA A 163 -11.43 -8.30 13.05
CA ALA A 163 -10.58 -9.17 13.86
C ALA A 163 -11.36 -10.32 14.54
N ASN A 164 -12.59 -10.07 15.00
CA ASN A 164 -13.29 -10.98 15.92
C ASN A 164 -14.57 -11.60 15.38
N SER A 165 -15.11 -11.09 14.28
CA SER A 165 -16.39 -11.55 13.72
C SER A 165 -16.21 -12.26 12.38
N SER A 166 -17.31 -12.85 11.90
CA SER A 166 -17.47 -13.29 10.51
C SER A 166 -18.54 -12.42 9.85
N TYR A 167 -18.45 -12.21 8.54
CA TYR A 167 -19.44 -11.44 7.80
C TYR A 167 -20.85 -12.01 7.97
N ARG A 168 -21.79 -11.16 8.42
CA ARG A 168 -23.22 -11.47 8.50
C ARG A 168 -24.02 -10.21 8.15
N GLY A 169 -24.55 -10.16 6.92
CA GLY A 169 -25.19 -8.95 6.38
C GLY A 169 -26.43 -8.44 7.13
N HIS A 170 -27.00 -9.19 8.07
CA HIS A 170 -28.13 -8.75 8.91
C HIS A 170 -27.70 -8.05 10.20
N LEU A 171 -26.44 -8.20 10.63
CA LEU A 171 -25.91 -7.48 11.79
C LEU A 171 -25.87 -5.98 11.52
N LEU A 172 -25.87 -5.19 12.59
CA LEU A 172 -25.62 -3.75 12.48
C LEU A 172 -24.18 -3.49 12.01
N CYS A 173 -24.00 -2.43 11.24
CA CYS A 173 -22.69 -2.05 10.75
C CYS A 173 -21.82 -1.51 11.91
N PRO A 174 -20.56 -1.97 12.05
CA PRO A 174 -19.69 -1.52 13.14
C PRO A 174 -19.31 -0.04 13.07
N CYS A 175 -19.59 0.66 11.97
CA CYS A 175 -19.37 2.11 11.89
C CYS A 175 -20.32 2.95 12.77
N GLY A 176 -21.29 2.35 13.46
CA GLY A 176 -22.23 3.05 14.34
C GLY A 176 -23.42 3.73 13.63
N SER A 177 -23.61 3.53 12.33
CA SER A 177 -24.70 4.18 11.57
C SER A 177 -26.12 3.69 11.87
N GLY A 178 -26.28 2.63 12.67
CA GLY A 178 -27.56 1.96 12.93
C GLY A 178 -28.12 1.18 11.73
N LYS A 179 -27.45 1.20 10.57
CA LYS A 179 -27.86 0.43 9.39
C LYS A 179 -27.37 -1.01 9.46
N ARG A 180 -28.09 -1.92 8.81
CA ARG A 180 -27.61 -3.30 8.56
C ARG A 180 -26.32 -3.26 7.73
N LEU A 181 -25.40 -4.18 8.00
CA LEU A 181 -24.08 -4.24 7.37
C LEU A 181 -24.18 -4.26 5.84
N ARG A 182 -25.06 -5.09 5.27
CA ARG A 182 -25.29 -5.16 3.81
C ARG A 182 -25.83 -3.87 3.17
N ASN A 183 -26.41 -2.96 3.98
CA ASN A 183 -26.96 -1.68 3.54
C ASN A 183 -26.04 -0.50 3.92
N CYS A 184 -24.81 -0.79 4.35
CA CYS A 184 -23.80 0.19 4.77
C CYS A 184 -22.44 -0.22 4.20
N HIS A 185 -21.51 -0.70 5.02
CA HIS A 185 -20.15 -1.06 4.58
C HIS A 185 -19.96 -2.55 4.23
N GLY A 186 -21.04 -3.28 3.92
CA GLY A 186 -20.99 -4.72 3.74
C GLY A 186 -20.03 -5.18 2.65
N ASP A 187 -20.06 -4.51 1.50
CA ASP A 187 -19.20 -4.86 0.36
C ASP A 187 -17.72 -4.60 0.67
N ILE A 188 -17.40 -3.45 1.26
CA ILE A 188 -16.03 -3.08 1.64
C ILE A 188 -15.51 -4.04 2.72
N LEU A 189 -16.32 -4.34 3.73
CA LEU A 189 -15.95 -5.23 4.81
C LEU A 189 -15.69 -6.66 4.30
N MET A 190 -16.50 -7.13 3.36
CA MET A 190 -16.31 -8.42 2.71
C MET A 190 -15.02 -8.46 1.89
N LYS A 191 -14.68 -7.38 1.16
CA LYS A 191 -13.38 -7.27 0.47
C LYS A 191 -12.21 -7.38 1.43
N VAL A 192 -12.25 -6.64 2.55
CA VAL A 192 -11.20 -6.67 3.58
C VAL A 192 -11.06 -8.07 4.20
N MET A 193 -12.18 -8.73 4.52
CA MET A 193 -12.14 -10.09 5.05
C MET A 193 -11.61 -11.11 4.03
N ASN A 194 -12.00 -11.00 2.76
CA ASN A 194 -11.52 -11.88 1.69
C ASN A 194 -10.05 -11.64 1.37
N ALA A 195 -9.54 -10.43 1.63
CA ALA A 195 -8.12 -10.10 1.53
C ALA A 195 -7.26 -10.77 2.62
N GLY A 196 -7.86 -11.49 3.57
CA GLY A 196 -7.15 -12.17 4.65
C GLY A 196 -6.74 -11.26 5.81
N LEU A 197 -7.14 -9.98 5.79
CA LEU A 197 -6.67 -8.93 6.72
C LEU A 197 -7.19 -9.04 8.16
N LYS A 198 -7.81 -10.17 8.49
CA LYS A 198 -8.27 -10.48 9.84
C LYS A 198 -7.10 -10.59 10.82
N THR A 199 -5.99 -11.18 10.39
CA THR A 199 -4.79 -11.36 11.24
C THR A 199 -4.11 -10.01 11.46
N GLU A 200 -3.97 -9.21 10.41
CA GLU A 200 -3.42 -7.86 10.44
C GLU A 200 -4.19 -6.95 11.39
N CYS A 201 -5.53 -6.95 11.31
CA CYS A 201 -6.35 -6.18 12.27
C CYS A 201 -6.10 -6.62 13.72
N LYS A 202 -5.92 -7.93 13.99
CA LYS A 202 -5.62 -8.41 15.35
C LYS A 202 -4.26 -7.92 15.83
N GLU A 203 -3.24 -8.02 14.98
CA GLU A 203 -1.87 -7.60 15.31
C GLU A 203 -1.82 -6.10 15.61
N ILE A 204 -2.46 -5.29 14.77
CA ILE A 204 -2.57 -3.84 14.99
C ILE A 204 -3.28 -3.54 16.32
N LEU A 205 -4.42 -4.20 16.61
CA LEU A 205 -5.14 -3.99 17.87
C LEU A 205 -4.30 -4.39 19.11
N ILE A 206 -3.53 -5.47 19.03
CA ILE A 206 -2.62 -5.89 20.10
C ILE A 206 -1.53 -4.84 20.33
N GLU A 207 -0.94 -4.32 19.25
CA GLU A 207 0.13 -3.32 19.36
C GLU A 207 -0.39 -1.97 19.88
N LEU A 208 -1.57 -1.53 19.43
CA LEU A 208 -2.22 -0.34 19.96
C LEU A 208 -2.51 -0.45 21.46
N LYS A 209 -2.94 -1.63 21.93
CA LYS A 209 -3.13 -1.89 23.36
C LYS A 209 -1.80 -1.78 24.13
N ARG A 210 -0.71 -2.36 23.62
CA ARG A 210 0.62 -2.25 24.23
C ARG A 210 1.09 -0.79 24.32
N ILE A 211 0.88 -0.01 23.28
CA ILE A 211 1.23 1.42 23.25
C ILE A 211 0.43 2.19 24.31
N TYR A 212 -0.87 1.91 24.42
CA TYR A 212 -1.74 2.53 25.43
C TYR A 212 -1.31 2.17 26.86
N ASP A 213 -1.07 0.89 27.13
CA ASP A 213 -0.66 0.41 28.46
C ASP A 213 0.71 0.98 28.90
N ARG A 214 1.61 1.27 27.95
CA ARG A 214 2.90 1.95 28.23
C ARG A 214 2.77 3.43 28.53
N LYS A 215 1.74 4.12 28.00
CA LYS A 215 1.49 5.55 28.23
C LYS A 215 0.67 5.81 29.49
N GLY A 216 -0.04 4.79 29.99
CA GLY A 216 -0.83 4.86 31.22
C GLY A 216 -0.06 4.51 32.50
N ASN A 217 1.20 4.09 32.38
CA ASN A 217 2.17 3.94 33.46
C ASN A 217 3.16 5.11 33.45
#